data_AF-A0AAN9UGL8-F1
#
_entry.id   AF-A0AAN9UGL8-F1
#
_cell.length_a   1.000
_cell.length_b   1.000
_cell.length_c   1.000
_cell.angle_alpha   90.00
_cell.angle_beta   90.00
_cell.angle_gamma   90.00
#
_symmetry.space_group_name_H-M   'P 1'
#
loop_
_entity.id
_entity.type
_entity.pdbx_description
1 polymer ?
#
loop_
_entity_poly.entity_id
_entity_poly.type
_entity_poly.pdbx_seq_one_letter_code
_entity_poly.pdbx_strand_id
1 'polypeptide(L)'
;MAPTPRTTPRTTPRTTPRTAEDVLATLNALNTEHEITILKLSEPITSTVNQQDPRNSSQHHQQRTSDVSTTSTQQDGGGGGFEDATTMMNMNMNTSMNMMTATTPSSLEADLTHYRELFAKLRFSYVEQVTKEKFIRAIVGDPPLIVSPQENADLERSNAAAKAALKALKTEVAATVAELEARARDLSRRYEGVRLETVRLRELPAKAAALEAAVARLRDEQRAQLRLLQGDGSSGDEDPERLDASQQAQNLLPLARTLDLVEEKKRQRADLDRQLEQLLSQVPRKRKELDRLQTELQPLETKRQTSAAAAREARRRREEALGGVEDDLEERGRWYRAAEASLRQMLELES
;
A
#
# COMPACT_ATOMS: atom_id res chain seq x y z
N MET A 1 -41.32 -32.54 -21.85
CA MET A 1 -41.60 -31.94 -20.53
C MET A 1 -40.32 -31.89 -19.73
N ALA A 2 -39.73 -30.70 -19.59
CA ALA A 2 -38.68 -30.40 -18.62
C ALA A 2 -38.92 -28.95 -18.17
N PRO A 3 -39.06 -28.66 -16.87
CA PRO A 3 -39.37 -27.31 -16.40
C PRO A 3 -38.10 -26.48 -16.26
N THR A 4 -38.10 -25.28 -16.82
CA THR A 4 -37.08 -24.26 -16.62
C THR A 4 -37.16 -23.66 -15.20
N PRO A 5 -36.03 -23.38 -14.52
CA PRO A 5 -36.04 -22.80 -13.19
C PRO A 5 -36.39 -21.30 -13.23
N ARG A 6 -37.34 -20.91 -12.38
CA ARG A 6 -37.71 -19.50 -12.11
C ARG A 6 -36.56 -18.78 -11.42
N THR A 7 -36.07 -17.71 -12.05
CA THR A 7 -35.21 -16.69 -11.43
C THR A 7 -36.02 -15.89 -10.42
N THR A 8 -35.61 -15.91 -9.16
CA THR A 8 -36.13 -15.01 -8.12
C THR A 8 -35.42 -13.65 -8.21
N PRO A 9 -36.13 -12.52 -7.99
CA PRO A 9 -35.51 -11.21 -7.97
C PRO A 9 -34.66 -11.04 -6.70
N ARG A 10 -33.40 -10.64 -6.90
CA ARG A 10 -32.44 -10.33 -5.83
C ARG A 10 -32.89 -9.06 -5.10
N THR A 11 -33.49 -9.23 -3.93
CA THR A 11 -33.81 -8.14 -3.00
C THR A 11 -32.49 -7.53 -2.49
N THR A 12 -32.08 -6.41 -3.06
CA THR A 12 -31.07 -5.54 -2.41
C THR A 12 -31.74 -4.85 -1.23
N PRO A 13 -31.16 -4.88 -0.01
CA PRO A 13 -31.70 -4.15 1.12
C PRO A 13 -31.69 -2.65 0.80
N ARG A 14 -32.86 -2.03 0.83
CA ARG A 14 -33.05 -0.59 0.69
C ARG A 14 -32.45 0.05 1.94
N THR A 15 -31.22 0.52 1.87
CA THR A 15 -30.57 1.28 2.94
C THR A 15 -31.43 2.50 3.25
N THR A 16 -32.04 2.52 4.43
CA THR A 16 -32.72 3.71 4.95
C THR A 16 -31.72 4.86 5.04
N PRO A 17 -32.14 6.12 4.77
CA PRO A 17 -31.25 7.25 4.94
C PRO A 17 -30.87 7.35 6.42
N ARG A 18 -29.63 6.99 6.76
CA ARG A 18 -29.10 7.14 8.11
C ARG A 18 -29.03 8.62 8.42
N THR A 19 -29.60 9.03 9.55
CA THR A 19 -29.46 10.42 10.01
C THR A 19 -28.03 10.67 10.49
N ALA A 20 -27.58 11.93 10.51
CA ALA A 20 -26.23 12.26 10.99
C ALA A 20 -26.01 11.82 12.44
N GLU A 21 -27.07 11.81 13.25
CA GLU A 21 -27.08 11.34 14.63
C GLU A 21 -26.87 9.83 14.73
N ASP A 22 -27.55 9.04 13.88
CA ASP A 22 -27.35 7.59 13.81
C ASP A 22 -25.90 7.24 13.46
N VAL A 23 -25.31 7.97 12.51
CA VAL A 23 -23.91 7.76 12.09
C VAL A 23 -22.95 8.10 13.24
N LEU A 24 -23.15 9.21 13.94
CA LEU A 24 -22.34 9.58 15.11
C LEU A 24 -22.44 8.54 16.24
N ALA A 25 -23.65 8.03 16.52
CA ALA A 25 -23.86 6.99 17.52
C ALA A 25 -23.08 5.73 17.18
N THR A 26 -23.12 5.29 15.91
CA THR A 26 -22.35 4.12 15.46
C THR A 26 -20.83 4.37 15.51
N LEU A 27 -20.36 5.57 15.18
CA LEU A 27 -18.94 5.94 15.24
C LEU A 27 -18.41 5.97 16.68
N ASN A 28 -19.20 6.50 17.61
CA ASN A 28 -18.85 6.51 19.03
C ASN A 28 -18.80 5.08 19.60
N ALA A 29 -19.76 4.22 19.24
CA ALA A 29 -19.77 2.81 19.66
C ALA A 29 -18.53 2.05 19.14
N LEU A 30 -18.19 2.24 17.86
CA LEU A 30 -16.98 1.65 17.27
C LEU A 30 -15.70 2.16 17.92
N ASN A 31 -15.64 3.46 18.26
CA ASN A 31 -14.49 4.04 18.94
C ASN A 31 -14.31 3.48 20.36
N THR A 32 -15.40 3.25 21.10
CA THR A 32 -15.34 2.64 22.44
C THR A 32 -14.95 1.17 22.42
N GLU A 33 -15.35 0.43 21.37
CA GLU A 33 -15.02 -0.99 21.23
C GLU A 33 -13.56 -1.20 20.78
N HIS A 34 -13.02 -0.28 19.99
CA HIS A 34 -11.71 -0.39 19.35
C HIS A 34 -10.68 0.63 19.83
N GLU A 35 -10.72 1.07 21.10
CA GLU A 35 -9.63 1.88 21.65
C GLU A 35 -8.31 1.08 21.62
N ILE A 36 -7.53 1.33 20.57
CA ILE A 36 -6.13 0.94 20.43
C ILE A 36 -5.33 2.04 21.11
N THR A 37 -5.27 1.99 22.44
CA THR A 37 -4.37 2.84 23.21
C THR A 37 -2.93 2.41 22.93
N ILE A 38 -1.98 3.35 22.87
CA ILE A 38 -0.53 3.07 22.71
C ILE A 38 -0.06 1.98 23.70
N LEU A 39 -0.69 1.92 24.87
CA LEU A 39 -0.49 0.89 25.90
C LEU A 39 -0.78 -0.55 25.42
N LYS A 40 -1.82 -0.78 24.61
CA LYS A 40 -2.13 -2.10 24.03
C LYS A 40 -1.16 -2.50 22.91
N LEU A 41 -0.55 -1.53 22.22
CA LEU A 41 0.45 -1.78 21.18
C LEU A 41 1.85 -2.02 21.76
N SER A 42 2.11 -1.54 22.98
CA SER A 42 3.38 -1.74 23.69
C SER A 42 3.43 -3.02 24.52
N GLU A 43 2.35 -3.80 24.58
CA GLU A 43 2.44 -5.15 25.15
C GLU A 43 3.40 -6.00 24.31
N PRO A 44 4.34 -6.73 24.94
CA PRO A 44 5.34 -7.48 24.21
C PRO A 44 4.66 -8.52 23.32
N ILE A 45 4.96 -8.49 22.01
CA ILE A 45 4.47 -9.41 20.96
C ILE A 45 4.65 -10.90 21.36
N THR A 46 5.48 -11.19 22.35
CA THR A 46 5.66 -12.50 22.99
C THR A 46 4.35 -13.15 23.46
N SER A 47 3.35 -12.38 23.89
CA SER A 47 2.07 -12.94 24.38
C SER A 47 1.16 -13.46 23.26
N THR A 48 1.25 -12.94 22.04
CA THR A 48 0.46 -13.39 20.88
C THR A 48 1.11 -14.56 20.13
N VAL A 49 2.45 -14.68 20.15
CA VAL A 49 3.17 -15.83 19.56
C VAL A 49 2.95 -17.12 20.37
N ASN A 50 2.71 -17.04 21.68
CA ASN A 50 2.45 -18.22 22.52
C ASN A 50 1.03 -18.80 22.41
N GLN A 51 0.09 -18.14 21.75
CA GLN A 51 -1.28 -18.64 21.60
C GLN A 51 -1.49 -19.54 20.37
N GLN A 52 -0.52 -19.63 19.45
CA GLN A 52 -0.72 -20.33 18.18
C GLN A 52 -0.13 -21.75 18.09
N ASP A 53 0.62 -22.25 19.09
CA ASP A 53 1.08 -23.64 19.02
C ASP A 53 1.47 -24.25 20.39
N PRO A 54 0.61 -25.06 21.05
CA PRO A 54 0.92 -25.66 22.35
C PRO A 54 1.75 -26.96 22.27
N ARG A 55 2.37 -27.31 21.13
CA ARG A 55 2.99 -28.63 20.95
C ARG A 55 4.51 -28.69 20.89
N ASN A 56 5.25 -27.58 21.07
CA ASN A 56 6.71 -27.66 20.94
C ASN A 56 7.53 -26.69 21.79
N SER A 57 7.22 -26.60 23.09
CA SER A 57 8.04 -25.81 24.03
C SER A 57 8.49 -26.65 25.23
N SER A 58 9.35 -27.64 24.96
CA SER A 58 10.16 -28.24 26.01
C SER A 58 11.55 -28.53 25.44
N GLN A 59 12.41 -27.51 25.44
CA GLN A 59 13.83 -27.58 25.83
C GLN A 59 14.59 -26.28 25.49
N HIS A 60 15.43 -25.87 26.44
CA HIS A 60 16.54 -24.91 26.35
C HIS A 60 16.27 -23.40 26.35
N HIS A 61 16.10 -22.84 27.56
CA HIS A 61 16.87 -21.65 27.96
C HIS A 61 17.14 -21.68 29.47
N GLN A 62 18.24 -22.31 29.87
CA GLN A 62 18.83 -22.07 31.18
C GLN A 62 19.48 -20.69 31.15
N GLN A 63 18.92 -19.77 31.92
CA GLN A 63 19.55 -18.52 32.30
C GLN A 63 20.87 -18.84 33.01
N ARG A 64 21.99 -18.55 32.33
CA ARG A 64 23.30 -18.42 32.99
C ARG A 64 23.46 -16.97 33.42
N THR A 65 23.14 -16.69 34.68
CA THR A 65 23.67 -15.55 35.42
C THR A 65 25.07 -15.94 35.88
N SER A 66 26.11 -15.27 35.39
CA SER A 66 27.43 -15.35 36.00
C SER A 66 27.91 -13.94 36.31
N ASP A 67 27.80 -13.62 37.60
CA ASP A 67 28.63 -12.62 38.27
C ASP A 67 30.10 -12.95 38.04
N VAL A 68 30.88 -11.97 37.60
CA VAL A 68 32.35 -12.03 37.64
C VAL A 68 32.83 -10.77 38.34
N SER A 69 33.19 -10.96 39.61
CA SER A 69 33.90 -9.97 40.43
C SER A 69 35.29 -9.75 39.87
N THR A 70 35.62 -8.50 39.53
CA THR A 70 36.99 -8.08 39.20
C THR A 70 37.78 -7.91 40.50
N THR A 71 38.71 -8.83 40.73
CA THR A 71 39.75 -8.75 41.76
C THR A 71 40.79 -7.71 41.37
N SER A 72 40.93 -6.70 42.20
CA SER A 72 41.97 -5.66 42.15
C SER A 72 43.32 -6.25 42.55
N THR A 73 44.30 -6.21 41.64
CA THR A 73 45.71 -6.40 41.95
C THR A 73 46.50 -5.16 41.53
N GLN A 74 47.22 -4.63 42.49
CA GLN A 74 47.99 -3.40 42.45
C GLN A 74 49.46 -3.78 42.50
N GLN A 75 50.23 -3.55 41.43
CA GLN A 75 51.70 -3.44 41.50
C GLN A 75 52.32 -2.85 40.22
N ASP A 76 52.74 -1.60 40.35
CA ASP A 76 54.08 -1.04 40.13
C ASP A 76 54.89 -1.32 38.83
N GLY A 77 55.33 -0.22 38.20
CA GLY A 77 56.65 -0.10 37.55
C GLY A 77 56.78 -0.23 36.02
N GLY A 78 56.91 0.90 35.32
CA GLY A 78 57.91 1.05 34.25
C GLY A 78 57.47 1.07 32.78
N GLY A 79 57.34 2.29 32.22
CA GLY A 79 57.88 2.71 30.92
C GLY A 79 57.51 1.98 29.61
N GLY A 80 56.81 2.69 28.71
CA GLY A 80 56.82 2.40 27.26
C GLY A 80 55.44 2.46 26.63
N GLY A 81 55.23 3.42 25.72
CA GLY A 81 53.93 3.77 25.16
C GLY A 81 53.14 2.62 24.55
N PHE A 82 51.92 2.45 25.06
CA PHE A 82 50.81 1.80 24.38
C PHE A 82 49.54 2.49 24.88
N GLU A 83 48.84 3.21 24.02
CA GLU A 83 47.58 3.87 24.38
C GLU A 83 46.55 2.81 24.80
N ASP A 84 45.94 3.08 25.95
CA ASP A 84 45.55 2.11 26.95
C ASP A 84 44.06 1.77 26.86
N ALA A 85 43.73 0.47 26.77
CA ALA A 85 42.37 -0.08 26.83
C ALA A 85 41.62 0.30 28.12
N THR A 86 42.35 0.70 29.16
CA THR A 86 41.82 1.22 30.43
C THR A 86 41.02 2.53 30.25
N THR A 87 41.31 3.31 29.20
CA THR A 87 40.60 4.57 28.91
C THR A 87 39.19 4.33 28.37
N MET A 88 38.92 3.18 27.75
CA MET A 88 37.57 2.83 27.26
C MET A 88 36.62 2.40 28.37
N MET A 89 37.11 1.85 29.48
CA MET A 89 36.27 1.47 30.63
C MET A 89 35.85 2.67 31.49
N ASN A 90 36.62 3.76 31.48
CA ASN A 90 36.31 4.96 32.28
C ASN A 90 35.24 5.88 31.64
N MET A 91 34.83 5.64 30.38
CA MET A 91 33.69 6.34 29.76
C MET A 91 32.31 5.81 30.20
N ASN A 92 32.27 4.66 30.89
CA ASN A 92 31.01 4.05 31.32
C ASN A 92 30.33 4.80 32.48
N MET A 93 31.10 5.54 33.31
CA MET A 93 30.56 6.21 34.49
C MET A 93 29.97 7.59 34.19
N ASN A 94 30.38 8.25 33.10
CA ASN A 94 29.86 9.57 32.70
C ASN A 94 28.58 9.47 31.83
N THR A 95 28.22 8.28 31.36
CA THR A 95 27.04 8.04 30.50
C THR A 95 25.73 8.11 31.28
N SER A 96 25.73 7.75 32.57
CA SER A 96 24.53 7.87 33.43
C SER A 96 24.17 9.32 33.79
N MET A 97 25.08 10.28 33.62
CA MET A 97 24.83 11.68 33.97
C MET A 97 24.04 12.44 32.88
N ASN A 98 23.90 11.88 31.66
CA ASN A 98 23.26 12.55 30.52
C ASN A 98 21.79 12.15 30.27
N MET A 99 21.26 11.20 31.06
CA MET A 99 19.87 10.71 31.02
C MET A 99 18.80 11.78 31.35
N MET A 100 19.20 13.00 31.73
CA MET A 100 18.29 14.10 32.09
C MET A 100 18.34 15.30 31.13
N THR A 101 18.80 15.11 29.89
CA THR A 101 18.78 16.18 28.89
C THR A 101 17.60 16.02 27.93
N ALA A 102 16.54 16.79 28.21
CA ALA A 102 15.33 17.07 27.42
C ALA A 102 15.00 16.09 26.26
N THR A 103 13.88 15.39 26.40
CA THR A 103 13.18 14.53 25.42
C THR A 103 12.69 15.30 24.19
N THR A 104 13.60 15.97 23.49
CA THR A 104 13.38 16.55 22.18
C THR A 104 13.69 15.49 21.11
N PRO A 105 12.97 15.47 19.97
CA PRO A 105 13.16 14.46 18.93
C PRO A 105 14.61 14.45 18.40
N SER A 106 15.28 15.60 18.41
CA SER A 106 16.69 15.73 18.02
C SER A 106 17.67 15.12 19.04
N SER A 107 17.33 15.11 20.34
CA SER A 107 18.13 14.44 21.38
C SER A 107 18.08 12.92 21.23
N LEU A 108 16.89 12.37 20.93
CA LEU A 108 16.71 10.94 20.69
C LEU A 108 17.50 10.44 19.47
N GLU A 109 17.54 11.23 18.40
CA GLU A 109 18.32 10.87 17.21
C GLU A 109 19.83 10.83 17.52
N ALA A 110 20.34 11.81 18.27
CA ALA A 110 21.73 11.84 18.72
C ALA A 110 22.06 10.61 19.60
N ASP A 111 21.20 10.27 20.56
CA ASP A 111 21.39 9.09 21.40
C ASP A 111 21.39 7.79 20.60
N LEU A 112 20.48 7.64 19.61
CA LEU A 112 20.46 6.47 18.74
C LEU A 112 21.73 6.33 17.90
N THR A 113 22.32 7.44 17.45
CA THR A 113 23.61 7.40 16.75
C THR A 113 24.74 7.00 17.69
N HIS A 114 24.78 7.56 18.90
CA HIS A 114 25.79 7.22 19.90
C HIS A 114 25.74 5.74 20.29
N TYR A 115 24.55 5.19 20.58
CA TYR A 115 24.41 3.77 20.90
C TYR A 115 24.79 2.86 19.74
N ARG A 116 24.48 3.22 18.49
CA ARG A 116 24.93 2.46 17.31
C ARG A 116 26.45 2.38 17.24
N GLU A 117 27.14 3.50 17.47
CA GLU A 117 28.60 3.52 17.48
C GLU A 117 29.20 2.72 18.64
N LEU A 118 28.63 2.85 19.85
CA LEU A 118 29.06 2.09 21.03
C LEU A 118 28.90 0.58 20.80
N PHE A 119 27.73 0.13 20.35
CA PHE A 119 27.48 -1.28 20.08
C PHE A 119 28.34 -1.80 18.92
N ALA A 120 28.64 -0.98 17.91
CA ALA A 120 29.56 -1.36 16.84
C ALA A 120 30.98 -1.57 17.38
N LYS A 121 31.48 -0.67 18.23
CA LYS A 121 32.79 -0.79 18.90
C LYS A 121 32.85 -2.01 19.81
N LEU A 122 31.81 -2.22 20.63
CA LEU A 122 31.72 -3.36 21.54
C LEU A 122 31.68 -4.69 20.78
N ARG A 123 30.89 -4.76 19.69
CA ARG A 123 30.82 -5.94 18.83
C ARG A 123 32.16 -6.24 18.16
N PHE A 124 32.88 -5.21 17.70
CA PHE A 124 34.21 -5.37 17.10
C PHE A 124 35.20 -5.91 18.12
N SER A 125 35.30 -5.27 19.30
CA SER A 125 36.19 -5.70 20.38
C SER A 125 35.91 -7.13 20.83
N TYR A 126 34.63 -7.50 21.01
CA TYR A 126 34.25 -8.85 21.40
C TYR A 126 34.63 -9.90 20.35
N VAL A 127 34.33 -9.64 19.07
CA VAL A 127 34.69 -10.56 17.98
C VAL A 127 36.20 -10.70 17.88
N GLU A 128 36.95 -9.61 18.00
CA GLU A 128 38.41 -9.62 18.01
C GLU A 128 38.96 -10.43 19.19
N GLN A 129 38.43 -10.24 20.40
CA GLN A 129 38.87 -10.99 21.58
C GLN A 129 38.57 -12.49 21.44
N VAL A 130 37.35 -12.86 21.07
CA VAL A 130 36.96 -14.27 20.91
C VAL A 130 37.77 -14.95 19.80
N THR A 131 38.07 -14.23 18.71
CA THR A 131 38.91 -14.78 17.63
C THR A 131 40.37 -14.93 18.07
N LYS A 132 40.95 -13.96 18.79
CA LYS A 132 42.28 -14.07 19.39
C LYS A 132 42.37 -15.26 20.35
N GLU A 133 41.41 -15.41 21.27
CA GLU A 133 41.36 -16.52 22.22
C GLU A 133 41.21 -17.87 21.51
N LYS A 134 40.30 -17.97 20.52
CA LYS A 134 40.11 -19.20 19.74
C LYS A 134 41.38 -19.57 18.96
N PHE A 135 42.09 -18.59 18.41
CA PHE A 135 43.35 -18.80 17.71
C PHE A 135 44.45 -19.31 18.65
N ILE A 136 44.63 -18.66 19.80
CA ILE A 136 45.61 -19.09 20.81
C ILE A 136 45.27 -20.51 21.29
N ARG A 137 43.99 -20.81 21.56
CA ARG A 137 43.56 -22.14 21.97
C ARG A 137 43.75 -23.19 20.87
N ALA A 138 43.62 -22.84 19.60
CA ALA A 138 43.88 -23.75 18.48
C ALA A 138 45.37 -24.11 18.32
N ILE A 139 46.27 -23.18 18.67
CA ILE A 139 47.73 -23.39 18.62
C ILE A 139 48.25 -24.10 19.88
N VAL A 140 47.73 -23.72 21.05
CA VAL A 140 48.20 -24.20 22.36
C VAL A 140 47.46 -25.47 22.82
N GLY A 141 46.30 -25.76 22.23
CA GLY A 141 45.52 -26.96 22.53
C GLY A 141 46.21 -28.25 22.08
N ASP A 142 46.16 -29.27 22.92
CA ASP A 142 46.67 -30.61 22.62
C ASP A 142 45.49 -31.57 22.45
N PRO A 143 45.19 -32.11 21.26
CA PRO A 143 45.94 -32.00 20.00
C PRO A 143 45.68 -30.71 19.21
N PRO A 144 46.65 -30.23 18.41
CA PRO A 144 46.53 -28.99 17.65
C PRO A 144 45.42 -29.11 16.59
N LEU A 145 44.60 -28.07 16.49
CA LEU A 145 43.49 -28.04 15.53
C LEU A 145 44.02 -27.72 14.13
N ILE A 146 44.32 -28.75 13.35
CA ILE A 146 44.71 -28.61 11.94
C ILE A 146 43.45 -28.62 11.09
N VAL A 147 43.10 -27.47 10.52
CA VAL A 147 41.95 -27.35 9.62
C VAL A 147 42.30 -27.99 8.28
N SER A 148 41.55 -29.02 7.87
CA SER A 148 41.77 -29.66 6.57
C SER A 148 41.21 -28.79 5.42
N PRO A 149 41.77 -28.87 4.20
CA PRO A 149 41.21 -28.18 3.03
C PRO A 149 39.76 -28.58 2.75
N GLN A 150 39.39 -29.83 3.08
CA GLN A 150 38.03 -30.33 2.95
C GLN A 150 37.08 -29.67 3.95
N GLU A 151 37.46 -29.54 5.22
CA GLU A 151 36.68 -28.82 6.23
C GLU A 151 36.47 -27.35 5.85
N ASN A 152 37.49 -26.69 5.29
CA ASN A 152 37.35 -25.34 4.76
C ASN A 152 36.32 -25.28 3.62
N ALA A 153 36.38 -26.21 2.66
CA ALA A 153 35.43 -26.27 1.57
C ALA A 153 33.98 -26.53 2.05
N ASP A 154 33.80 -27.36 3.08
CA ASP A 154 32.50 -27.63 3.70
C ASP A 154 31.99 -26.41 4.49
N LEU A 155 32.85 -25.71 5.23
CA LEU A 155 32.52 -24.48 5.94
C LEU A 155 32.21 -23.31 4.99
N GLU A 156 32.90 -23.21 3.87
CA GLU A 156 32.61 -22.22 2.82
C GLU A 156 31.24 -22.46 2.20
N ARG A 157 30.90 -23.73 1.90
CA ARG A 157 29.56 -24.10 1.41
C ARG A 157 28.47 -23.76 2.43
N SER A 158 28.67 -24.12 3.71
CA SER A 158 27.72 -23.81 4.78
C SER A 158 27.55 -22.30 4.99
N ASN A 159 28.65 -21.55 5.02
CA ASN A 159 28.62 -20.08 5.15
C ASN A 159 27.98 -19.42 3.94
N ALA A 160 28.20 -19.91 2.73
CA ALA A 160 27.54 -19.39 1.53
C ALA A 160 26.03 -19.60 1.60
N ALA A 161 25.58 -20.79 2.01
CA ALA A 161 24.15 -21.09 2.21
C ALA A 161 23.53 -20.20 3.31
N ALA A 162 24.18 -20.08 4.47
CA ALA A 162 23.72 -19.23 5.56
C ALA A 162 23.69 -17.74 5.19
N LYS A 163 24.68 -17.25 4.43
CA LYS A 163 24.71 -15.88 3.91
C LYS A 163 23.59 -15.63 2.90
N ALA A 164 23.31 -16.60 2.02
CA ALA A 164 22.20 -16.49 1.08
C ALA A 164 20.85 -16.44 1.81
N ALA A 165 20.62 -17.31 2.78
CA ALA A 165 19.42 -17.31 3.62
C ALA A 165 19.27 -16.00 4.40
N LEU A 166 20.34 -15.50 5.02
CA LEU A 166 20.33 -14.22 5.72
C LEU A 166 20.01 -13.05 4.79
N LYS A 167 20.54 -13.06 3.56
CA LYS A 167 20.25 -12.02 2.56
C LYS A 167 18.78 -12.05 2.15
N ALA A 168 18.22 -13.24 1.91
CA ALA A 168 16.80 -13.41 1.60
C ALA A 168 15.90 -12.90 2.75
N LEU A 169 16.20 -13.29 3.99
CA LEU A 169 15.44 -12.84 5.16
C LEU A 169 15.55 -11.31 5.36
N LYS A 170 16.74 -10.72 5.16
CA LYS A 170 16.91 -9.27 5.22
C LYS A 170 16.07 -8.55 4.17
N THR A 171 16.00 -9.08 2.94
CA THR A 171 15.16 -8.50 1.89
C THR A 171 13.67 -8.64 2.19
N GLU A 172 13.26 -9.77 2.78
CA GLU A 172 11.87 -9.99 3.21
C GLU A 172 11.47 -9.04 4.33
N VAL A 173 12.29 -8.95 5.39
CA VAL A 173 12.04 -8.03 6.51
C VAL A 173 12.04 -6.57 6.04
N ALA A 174 12.95 -6.18 5.15
CA ALA A 174 12.93 -4.83 4.58
C ALA A 174 11.64 -4.55 3.79
N ALA A 175 11.14 -5.54 3.04
CA ALA A 175 9.89 -5.43 2.30
C ALA A 175 8.67 -5.32 3.22
N THR A 176 8.59 -6.14 4.27
CA THR A 176 7.48 -6.08 5.24
C THR A 176 7.48 -4.79 6.03
N VAL A 177 8.65 -4.27 6.43
CA VAL A 177 8.77 -2.96 7.08
C VAL A 177 8.30 -1.83 6.15
N ALA A 178 8.72 -1.84 4.88
CA ALA A 178 8.27 -0.85 3.91
C ALA A 178 6.75 -0.87 3.69
N GLU A 179 6.16 -2.08 3.66
CA GLU A 179 4.71 -2.26 3.56
C GLU A 179 3.99 -1.74 4.82
N LEU A 180 4.50 -2.05 6.01
CA LEU A 180 3.94 -1.58 7.27
C LEU A 180 3.98 -0.05 7.36
N GLU A 181 5.09 0.58 6.96
CA GLU A 181 5.18 2.04 6.92
C GLU A 181 4.18 2.66 5.94
N ALA A 182 4.03 2.08 4.75
CA ALA A 182 3.05 2.55 3.78
C ALA A 182 1.63 2.45 4.34
N ARG A 183 1.27 1.30 4.91
CA ARG A 183 -0.04 1.07 5.54
C ARG A 183 -0.26 2.01 6.74
N ALA A 184 0.76 2.28 7.55
CA ALA A 184 0.67 3.20 8.68
C ALA A 184 0.41 4.65 8.22
N ARG A 185 1.10 5.12 7.16
CA ARG A 185 0.86 6.44 6.57
C ARG A 185 -0.55 6.55 6.00
N ASP A 186 -1.02 5.52 5.30
CA ASP A 186 -2.37 5.49 4.74
C ASP A 186 -3.45 5.46 5.83
N LEU A 187 -3.24 4.66 6.88
CA LEU A 187 -4.13 4.61 8.03
C LEU A 187 -4.21 5.97 8.74
N SER A 188 -3.06 6.62 8.97
CA SER A 188 -3.00 7.96 9.57
C SER A 188 -3.80 8.98 8.76
N ARG A 189 -3.65 9.00 7.43
CA ARG A 189 -4.43 9.89 6.56
C ARG A 189 -5.92 9.63 6.63
N ARG A 190 -6.34 8.35 6.61
CA ARG A 190 -7.76 7.97 6.71
C ARG A 190 -8.33 8.34 8.08
N TYR A 191 -7.58 8.11 9.15
CA TYR A 191 -7.99 8.46 10.50
C TYR A 191 -8.17 9.97 10.67
N GLU A 192 -7.25 10.78 10.15
CA GLU A 192 -7.41 12.24 10.14
C GLU A 192 -8.64 12.67 9.34
N GLY A 193 -8.90 12.04 8.19
CA GLY A 193 -10.12 12.27 7.41
C GLY A 193 -11.39 11.98 8.22
N VAL A 194 -11.49 10.78 8.82
CA VAL A 194 -12.62 10.39 9.66
C VAL A 194 -12.77 11.30 10.87
N ARG A 195 -11.66 11.75 11.49
CA ARG A 195 -11.68 12.69 12.62
C ARG A 195 -12.30 14.03 12.21
N LEU A 196 -11.88 14.59 11.07
CA LEU A 196 -12.44 15.83 10.53
C LEU A 196 -13.92 15.68 10.16
N GLU A 197 -14.29 14.58 9.51
CA GLU A 197 -15.69 14.29 9.17
C GLU A 197 -16.57 14.10 10.40
N THR A 198 -16.04 13.48 11.46
CA THR A 198 -16.75 13.32 12.75
C THR A 198 -17.05 14.68 13.38
N VAL A 199 -16.09 15.62 13.34
CA VAL A 199 -16.33 16.99 13.82
C VAL A 199 -17.44 17.67 12.99
N ARG A 200 -17.38 17.54 11.66
CA ARG A 200 -18.43 18.10 10.78
C ARG A 200 -19.79 17.47 11.06
N LEU A 201 -19.86 16.15 11.24
CA LEU A 201 -21.08 15.44 11.57
C LEU A 201 -21.68 15.93 12.90
N ARG A 202 -20.86 16.26 13.90
CA ARG A 202 -21.35 16.85 15.16
C ARG A 202 -22.00 18.23 14.97
N GLU A 203 -21.54 19.02 14.00
CA GLU A 203 -22.09 20.35 13.74
C GLU A 203 -23.35 20.34 12.86
N LEU A 204 -23.53 19.31 12.02
CA LEU A 204 -24.60 19.25 11.03
C LEU A 204 -26.02 19.27 11.64
N PRO A 205 -26.34 18.51 12.71
CA PRO A 205 -27.67 18.54 13.32
C PRO A 205 -28.08 19.94 13.80
N ALA A 206 -27.16 20.66 14.45
CA ALA A 206 -27.41 22.01 14.92
C ALA A 206 -27.67 22.98 13.75
N LYS A 207 -26.89 22.87 12.66
CA LYS A 207 -27.09 23.68 11.45
C LYS A 207 -28.41 23.33 10.74
N ALA A 208 -28.77 22.05 10.68
CA ALA A 208 -30.03 21.60 10.10
C ALA A 208 -31.23 22.15 10.89
N ALA A 209 -31.22 22.02 12.22
CA ALA A 209 -32.26 22.57 13.08
C ALA A 209 -32.39 24.09 12.95
N ALA A 210 -31.26 24.82 12.85
CA ALA A 210 -31.26 26.26 12.64
C ALA A 210 -31.87 26.67 11.28
N LEU A 211 -31.56 25.93 10.21
CA LEU A 211 -32.13 26.16 8.88
C LEU A 211 -33.62 25.81 8.83
N GLU A 212 -34.04 24.73 9.48
CA GLU A 212 -35.45 24.35 9.59
C GLU A 212 -36.26 25.42 10.33
N ALA A 213 -35.73 25.95 11.44
CA ALA A 213 -36.34 27.06 12.16
C ALA A 213 -36.44 28.33 11.29
N ALA A 214 -35.39 28.66 10.52
CA ALA A 214 -35.40 29.80 9.61
C ALA A 214 -36.43 29.63 8.47
N VAL A 215 -36.55 28.42 7.91
CA VAL A 215 -37.54 28.10 6.88
C VAL A 215 -38.95 28.16 7.45
N ALA A 216 -39.18 27.66 8.67
CA ALA A 216 -40.47 27.77 9.35
C ALA A 216 -40.85 29.25 9.51
N ARG A 217 -39.91 30.09 9.98
CA ARG A 217 -40.12 31.54 10.12
C ARG A 217 -40.46 32.22 8.79
N LEU A 218 -39.70 31.94 7.74
CA LEU A 218 -39.96 32.49 6.39
C LEU A 218 -41.32 32.05 5.83
N ARG A 219 -41.71 30.80 6.07
CA ARG A 219 -43.04 30.30 5.68
C ARG A 219 -44.15 30.97 6.48
N ASP A 220 -43.93 31.26 7.76
CA ASP A 220 -44.88 32.00 8.59
C ASP A 220 -45.01 33.45 8.14
N GLU A 221 -43.89 34.12 7.85
CA GLU A 221 -43.86 35.46 7.25
C GLU A 221 -44.59 35.48 5.90
N GLN A 222 -44.33 34.50 5.03
CA GLN A 222 -45.01 34.36 3.74
C GLN A 222 -46.51 34.12 3.89
N ARG A 223 -46.93 33.24 4.83
CA ARG A 223 -48.34 32.98 5.13
C ARG A 223 -49.03 34.23 5.70
N ALA A 224 -48.36 34.97 6.57
CA ALA A 224 -48.86 36.23 7.10
C ALA A 224 -49.01 37.29 5.99
N GLN A 225 -48.03 37.36 5.07
CA GLN A 225 -48.09 38.25 3.91
C GLN A 225 -49.24 37.88 2.97
N LEU A 226 -49.41 36.59 2.65
CA LEU A 226 -50.55 36.10 1.87
C LEU A 226 -51.89 36.41 2.55
N ARG A 227 -51.98 36.26 3.87
CA ARG A 227 -53.18 36.60 4.65
C ARG A 227 -53.47 38.10 4.64
N LEU A 228 -52.45 38.95 4.65
CA LEU A 228 -52.58 40.41 4.49
C LEU A 228 -53.02 40.79 3.08
N LEU A 229 -52.52 40.10 2.04
CA LEU A 229 -52.98 40.32 0.66
C LEU A 229 -54.39 39.79 0.38
N GLN A 230 -54.85 38.77 1.12
CA GLN A 230 -56.21 38.22 1.02
C GLN A 230 -57.23 38.91 1.94
N GLY A 231 -56.80 39.88 2.75
CA GLY A 231 -57.64 40.58 3.71
C GLY A 231 -58.07 41.97 3.25
N ASP A 232 -59.07 42.03 2.36
CA ASP A 232 -60.22 42.98 2.36
C ASP A 232 -61.06 42.71 1.10
N GLY A 233 -61.89 41.67 1.14
CA GLY A 233 -62.64 41.21 -0.03
C GLY A 233 -63.75 40.23 0.31
N SER A 234 -64.81 40.76 0.92
CA SER A 234 -66.18 40.21 0.96
C SER A 234 -66.46 38.96 1.80
N SER A 235 -67.34 39.17 2.77
CA SER A 235 -68.38 38.22 3.20
C SER A 235 -68.98 37.44 2.03
N GLY A 236 -69.10 36.12 2.21
CA GLY A 236 -69.85 35.24 1.32
C GLY A 236 -69.50 33.79 1.59
N ASP A 237 -70.45 33.05 2.17
CA ASP A 237 -70.50 31.59 2.06
C ASP A 237 -70.34 31.15 0.58
N GLU A 238 -69.89 29.90 0.41
CA GLU A 238 -69.81 29.07 -0.82
C GLU A 238 -68.38 28.79 -1.37
N ASP A 239 -67.84 27.62 -0.97
CA ASP A 239 -67.06 26.73 -1.85
C ASP A 239 -68.04 26.03 -2.83
N PRO A 240 -67.69 25.52 -4.05
CA PRO A 240 -66.36 25.02 -4.47
C PRO A 240 -66.05 25.09 -6.00
N GLU A 241 -64.97 25.71 -6.48
CA GLU A 241 -64.30 25.25 -7.72
C GLU A 241 -62.78 25.49 -7.68
N ARG A 242 -62.06 24.42 -7.35
CA ARG A 242 -60.59 24.32 -7.44
C ARG A 242 -60.17 24.20 -8.91
N LEU A 243 -60.11 25.32 -9.63
CA LEU A 243 -59.44 25.40 -10.93
C LEU A 243 -58.00 25.89 -10.73
N ASP A 244 -57.06 24.93 -10.80
CA ASP A 244 -55.60 25.05 -10.94
C ASP A 244 -54.90 26.21 -10.21
N ALA A 245 -54.65 26.02 -8.91
CA ALA A 245 -53.83 26.90 -8.08
C ALA A 245 -52.37 27.05 -8.58
N SER A 246 -51.88 26.17 -9.46
CA SER A 246 -50.50 26.25 -9.98
C SER A 246 -50.35 27.24 -11.13
N GLN A 247 -51.37 27.42 -11.95
CA GLN A 247 -51.40 28.43 -13.04
C GLN A 247 -51.73 29.82 -12.50
N GLN A 248 -52.62 29.93 -11.52
CA GLN A 248 -52.91 31.20 -10.86
C GLN A 248 -51.71 31.70 -10.03
N ALA A 249 -50.97 30.81 -9.36
CA ALA A 249 -49.75 31.18 -8.65
C ALA A 249 -48.63 31.70 -9.58
N GLN A 250 -48.56 31.21 -10.83
CA GLN A 250 -47.62 31.74 -11.84
C GLN A 250 -47.99 33.15 -12.31
N ASN A 251 -49.28 33.47 -12.36
CA ASN A 251 -49.78 34.80 -12.70
C ASN A 251 -49.81 35.78 -11.51
N LEU A 252 -49.49 35.31 -10.30
CA LEU A 252 -49.43 36.07 -9.04
C LEU A 252 -47.99 36.27 -8.54
N LEU A 253 -46.97 36.13 -9.40
CA LEU A 253 -45.64 36.59 -9.02
C LEU A 253 -45.60 38.13 -9.03
N PRO A 254 -45.16 38.79 -7.94
CA PRO A 254 -44.91 40.22 -7.96
C PRO A 254 -43.93 40.57 -9.09
N LEU A 255 -44.20 41.66 -9.81
CA LEU A 255 -43.41 42.11 -10.95
C LEU A 255 -41.89 42.11 -10.67
N ALA A 256 -41.48 42.53 -9.47
CA ALA A 256 -40.08 42.49 -9.03
C ALA A 256 -39.45 41.10 -9.15
N ARG A 257 -40.16 40.05 -8.70
CA ARG A 257 -39.65 38.67 -8.74
C ARG A 257 -39.52 38.13 -10.17
N THR A 258 -40.39 38.57 -11.09
CA THR A 258 -40.26 38.21 -12.50
C THR A 258 -39.06 38.90 -13.16
N LEU A 259 -38.77 40.15 -12.79
CA LEU A 259 -37.59 40.87 -13.27
C LEU A 259 -36.30 40.21 -12.76
N ASP A 260 -36.24 39.84 -11.48
CA ASP A 260 -35.10 39.14 -10.89
C ASP A 260 -34.83 37.81 -11.60
N LEU A 261 -35.88 37.02 -11.87
CA LEU A 261 -35.77 35.76 -12.62
C LEU A 261 -35.29 35.98 -14.06
N VAL A 262 -35.74 37.05 -14.71
CA VAL A 262 -35.26 37.40 -16.06
C VAL A 262 -33.78 37.79 -16.03
N GLU A 263 -33.33 38.55 -15.03
CA GLU A 263 -31.92 38.87 -14.86
C GLU A 263 -31.08 37.62 -14.59
N GLU A 264 -31.53 36.73 -13.72
CA GLU A 264 -30.85 35.48 -13.43
C GLU A 264 -30.72 34.62 -14.68
N LYS A 265 -31.78 34.50 -15.47
CA LYS A 265 -31.77 33.76 -16.74
C LYS A 265 -30.84 34.40 -17.77
N LYS A 266 -30.74 35.73 -17.82
CA LYS A 266 -29.77 36.44 -18.67
C LYS A 266 -28.33 36.16 -18.24
N ARG A 267 -28.03 36.12 -16.93
CA ARG A 267 -26.71 35.77 -16.41
C ARG A 267 -26.34 34.32 -16.75
N GLN A 268 -27.25 33.38 -16.52
CA GLN A 268 -27.07 31.97 -16.88
C GLN A 268 -26.76 31.80 -18.38
N ARG A 269 -27.49 32.53 -19.25
CA ARG A 269 -27.24 32.51 -20.69
C ARG A 269 -25.85 33.07 -21.05
N ALA A 270 -25.46 34.19 -20.45
CA ALA A 270 -24.15 34.78 -20.69
C ALA A 270 -23.00 33.86 -20.26
N ASP A 271 -23.16 33.12 -19.15
CA ASP A 271 -22.14 32.17 -18.71
C ASP A 271 -22.04 30.94 -19.62
N LEU A 272 -23.18 30.44 -20.12
CA LEU A 272 -23.19 29.38 -21.14
C LEU A 272 -22.54 29.84 -22.45
N ASP A 273 -22.80 31.07 -22.90
CA ASP A 273 -22.19 31.63 -24.10
C ASP A 273 -20.65 31.75 -23.94
N ARG A 274 -20.16 32.15 -22.75
CA ARG A 274 -18.72 32.16 -22.43
C ARG A 274 -18.11 30.76 -22.45
N GLN A 275 -18.80 29.76 -21.90
CA GLN A 275 -18.34 28.37 -21.93
C GLN A 275 -18.29 27.83 -23.35
N LEU A 276 -19.29 28.14 -24.18
CA LEU A 276 -19.29 27.79 -25.60
C LEU A 276 -18.12 28.43 -26.33
N GLU A 277 -17.87 29.73 -26.12
CA GLU A 277 -16.73 30.43 -26.72
C GLU A 277 -15.39 29.82 -26.29
N GLN A 278 -15.24 29.48 -25.01
CA GLN A 278 -14.07 28.80 -24.49
C GLN A 278 -13.88 27.43 -25.14
N LEU A 279 -14.93 26.61 -25.25
CA LEU A 279 -14.85 25.30 -25.90
C LEU A 279 -14.54 25.43 -27.39
N LEU A 280 -15.20 26.35 -28.10
CA LEU A 280 -14.94 26.63 -29.50
C LEU A 280 -13.49 27.06 -29.74
N SER A 281 -12.88 27.80 -28.81
CA SER A 281 -11.45 28.15 -28.89
C SER A 281 -10.50 26.95 -28.69
N GLN A 282 -10.93 25.90 -27.98
CA GLN A 282 -10.13 24.71 -27.69
C GLN A 282 -10.23 23.65 -28.81
N VAL A 283 -11.38 23.56 -29.51
CA VAL A 283 -11.60 22.64 -30.64
C VAL A 283 -10.48 22.68 -31.69
N PRO A 284 -10.05 23.84 -32.23
CA PRO A 284 -9.00 23.86 -33.25
C PRO A 284 -7.64 23.40 -32.72
N ARG A 285 -7.33 23.64 -31.44
CA ARG A 285 -6.08 23.15 -30.82
C ARG A 285 -6.10 21.63 -30.70
N LYS A 286 -7.20 21.08 -30.19
CA LYS A 286 -7.39 19.62 -30.09
C LYS A 286 -7.40 18.93 -31.45
N ARG A 287 -7.97 19.57 -32.47
CA ARG A 287 -7.91 19.07 -33.85
C ARG A 287 -6.46 19.01 -34.37
N LYS A 288 -5.67 20.07 -34.16
CA LYS A 288 -4.24 20.07 -34.52
C LYS A 288 -3.43 19.02 -33.75
N GLU A 289 -3.73 18.80 -32.47
CA GLU A 289 -3.10 17.72 -31.67
C GLU A 289 -3.46 16.33 -32.23
N LEU A 290 -4.72 16.09 -32.60
CA LEU A 290 -5.14 14.85 -33.24
C LEU A 290 -4.46 14.64 -34.58
N ASP A 291 -4.40 15.68 -35.43
CA ASP A 291 -3.73 15.61 -36.73
C ASP A 291 -2.23 15.28 -36.53
N ARG A 292 -1.57 15.91 -35.54
CA ARG A 292 -0.18 15.61 -35.20
C ARG A 292 0.00 14.16 -34.73
N LEU A 293 -0.82 13.69 -33.78
CA LEU A 293 -0.75 12.31 -33.29
C LEU A 293 -1.02 11.30 -34.41
N GLN A 294 -1.94 11.62 -35.32
CA GLN A 294 -2.20 10.80 -36.50
C GLN A 294 -0.95 10.72 -37.39
N THR A 295 -0.26 11.84 -37.64
CA THR A 295 1.01 11.82 -38.40
C THR A 295 2.13 11.07 -37.69
N GLU A 296 2.18 11.07 -36.35
CA GLU A 296 3.16 10.31 -35.56
C GLU A 296 2.83 8.81 -35.49
N LEU A 297 1.55 8.45 -35.55
CA LEU A 297 1.07 7.07 -35.51
C LEU A 297 1.28 6.33 -36.83
N GLN A 298 1.12 7.01 -37.98
CA GLN A 298 1.37 6.42 -39.31
C GLN A 298 2.73 5.72 -39.45
N PRO A 299 3.89 6.33 -39.11
CA PRO A 299 5.19 5.65 -39.19
C PRO A 299 5.35 4.53 -38.16
N LEU A 300 4.65 4.57 -37.03
CA LEU A 300 4.67 3.48 -36.05
C LEU A 300 3.84 2.28 -36.54
N GLU A 301 2.70 2.53 -37.18
CA GLU A 301 1.91 1.49 -37.82
C GLU A 301 2.66 0.81 -38.96
N THR A 302 3.37 1.57 -39.79
CA THR A 302 4.20 0.98 -40.85
C THR A 302 5.35 0.16 -40.26
N LYS A 303 6.04 0.63 -39.21
CA LYS A 303 7.06 -0.15 -38.47
C LYS A 303 6.49 -1.41 -37.81
N ARG A 304 5.25 -1.35 -37.31
CA ARG A 304 4.54 -2.53 -36.78
C ARG A 304 4.24 -3.54 -37.90
N GLN A 305 3.78 -3.05 -39.06
CA GLN A 305 3.49 -3.91 -40.21
C GLN A 305 4.75 -4.56 -40.77
N THR A 306 5.86 -3.83 -40.89
CA THR A 306 7.13 -4.40 -41.37
C THR A 306 7.74 -5.40 -40.39
N SER A 307 7.71 -5.10 -39.08
CA SER A 307 8.19 -6.06 -38.08
C SER A 307 7.31 -7.31 -38.00
N ALA A 308 5.99 -7.16 -38.11
CA ALA A 308 5.07 -8.30 -38.19
C ALA A 308 5.28 -9.13 -39.46
N ALA A 309 5.53 -8.51 -40.61
CA ALA A 309 5.86 -9.20 -41.85
C ALA A 309 7.20 -9.95 -41.73
N ALA A 310 8.24 -9.31 -41.20
CA ALA A 310 9.55 -9.93 -40.97
C ALA A 310 9.46 -11.13 -40.01
N ALA A 311 8.67 -11.02 -38.94
CA ALA A 311 8.44 -12.12 -38.01
C ALA A 311 7.70 -13.30 -38.68
N ARG A 312 6.71 -13.01 -39.54
CA ARG A 312 6.01 -14.04 -40.33
C ARG A 312 6.95 -14.72 -41.32
N GLU A 313 7.80 -13.98 -42.02
CA GLU A 313 8.78 -14.58 -42.92
C GLU A 313 9.85 -15.39 -42.17
N ALA A 314 10.32 -14.91 -41.01
CA ALA A 314 11.26 -15.67 -40.19
C ALA A 314 10.65 -16.98 -39.70
N ARG A 315 9.36 -16.96 -39.33
CA ARG A 315 8.61 -18.16 -39.00
C ARG A 315 8.48 -19.10 -40.21
N ARG A 316 8.13 -18.56 -41.39
CA ARG A 316 8.04 -19.35 -42.63
C ARG A 316 9.39 -19.97 -42.99
N ARG A 317 10.49 -19.22 -42.91
CA ARG A 317 11.85 -19.74 -43.14
C ARG A 317 12.23 -20.82 -42.14
N ARG A 318 11.82 -20.69 -40.86
CA ARG A 318 12.04 -21.72 -39.85
C ARG A 318 11.26 -22.99 -40.18
N GLU A 319 10.00 -22.86 -40.56
CA GLU A 319 9.15 -24.00 -40.96
C GLU A 319 9.67 -24.67 -42.24
N GLU A 320 10.10 -23.90 -43.24
CA GLU A 320 10.76 -24.41 -44.46
C GLU A 320 12.09 -25.12 -44.15
N ALA A 321 12.92 -24.57 -43.25
CA ALA A 321 14.17 -25.19 -42.85
C ALA A 321 13.99 -26.47 -42.02
N LEU A 322 12.93 -26.55 -41.20
CA LEU A 322 12.57 -27.76 -40.47
C LEU A 322 11.95 -28.82 -41.39
N GLY A 323 11.09 -28.40 -42.33
CA GLY A 323 10.49 -29.30 -43.33
C GLY A 323 11.52 -29.92 -44.27
N GLY A 324 12.56 -29.18 -44.67
CA GLY A 324 13.64 -29.73 -45.50
C GLY A 324 14.47 -30.83 -44.81
N VAL A 325 14.65 -30.74 -43.48
CA VAL A 325 15.37 -31.78 -42.72
C VAL A 325 14.50 -33.03 -42.54
N GLU A 326 13.18 -32.87 -42.38
CA GLU A 326 12.25 -34.00 -42.35
C GLU A 326 12.18 -34.69 -43.71
N ASP A 327 12.11 -33.94 -44.81
CA ASP A 327 12.12 -34.48 -46.18
C ASP A 327 13.45 -35.21 -46.49
N ASP A 328 14.60 -34.64 -46.13
CA ASP A 328 15.92 -35.29 -46.30
C ASP A 328 16.05 -36.61 -45.50
N LEU A 329 15.47 -36.66 -44.30
CA LEU A 329 15.43 -37.87 -43.48
C LEU A 329 14.48 -38.92 -44.06
N GLU A 330 13.34 -38.51 -44.62
CA GLU A 330 12.42 -39.40 -45.32
C GLU A 330 13.04 -39.98 -46.59
N GLU A 331 13.75 -39.17 -47.39
CA GLU A 331 14.45 -39.64 -48.59
C GLU A 331 15.54 -40.67 -48.25
N ARG A 332 16.34 -40.41 -47.22
CA ARG A 332 17.33 -41.37 -46.71
C ARG A 332 16.66 -42.64 -46.19
N GLY A 333 15.56 -42.51 -45.45
CA GLY A 333 14.79 -43.65 -44.98
C GLY A 333 14.26 -44.53 -46.12
N ARG A 334 13.78 -43.92 -47.21
CA ARG A 334 13.37 -44.65 -48.43
C ARG A 334 14.55 -45.34 -49.09
N TRP A 335 15.70 -44.67 -49.20
CA TRP A 335 16.92 -45.25 -49.75
C TRP A 335 17.42 -46.44 -48.93
N TYR A 336 17.50 -46.31 -47.61
CA TYR A 336 17.90 -47.41 -46.73
C TYR A 336 16.94 -48.60 -46.80
N ARG A 337 15.62 -48.36 -46.85
CA ARG A 337 14.64 -49.45 -47.04
C ARG A 337 14.80 -50.15 -48.39
N ALA A 338 15.08 -49.41 -49.46
CA ALA A 338 15.34 -49.99 -50.78
C ALA A 338 16.66 -50.77 -50.81
N ALA A 339 17.72 -50.25 -50.19
CA ALA A 339 19.01 -50.91 -50.06
C ALA A 339 18.91 -52.18 -49.20
N GLU A 340 18.18 -52.12 -48.10
CA GLU A 340 17.87 -53.26 -47.24
C GLU A 340 17.06 -54.32 -48.00
N ALA A 341 16.03 -53.95 -48.74
CA ALA A 341 15.26 -54.87 -49.57
C ALA A 341 16.13 -55.57 -50.62
N SER A 342 17.03 -54.83 -51.28
CA SER A 342 17.98 -55.36 -52.26
C SER A 342 19.00 -56.32 -51.63
N LEU A 343 19.55 -55.96 -50.46
CA LEU A 343 20.47 -56.82 -49.70
C LEU A 343 19.80 -58.09 -49.20
N ARG A 344 18.56 -58.00 -48.69
CA ARG A 344 17.78 -59.19 -48.29
C ARG A 344 17.51 -60.12 -49.47
N GLN A 345 17.20 -59.57 -50.65
CA GLN A 345 17.03 -60.36 -51.87
C GLN A 345 18.32 -61.05 -52.32
N MET A 346 19.49 -60.40 -52.17
CA MET A 346 20.79 -61.00 -52.50
C MET A 346 21.26 -62.06 -51.50
N LEU A 347 20.86 -61.95 -50.24
CA LEU A 347 21.23 -62.90 -49.19
C LEU A 347 20.24 -64.08 -49.05
N GLU A 348 19.22 -64.15 -49.93
CA GLU A 348 18.14 -65.16 -49.90
C GLU A 348 17.48 -65.29 -48.51
N LEU A 349 17.51 -64.22 -47.72
CA LEU A 349 16.79 -64.16 -46.46
C LEU A 349 15.33 -63.83 -46.79
N GLU A 350 14.52 -64.86 -47.00
CA GLU A 350 13.07 -64.69 -47.17
C GLU A 350 12.46 -64.03 -45.92
N SER A 351 11.72 -62.95 -46.20
CA SER A 351 10.77 -62.15 -45.37
C SER A 351 11.04 -61.99 -43.88
#